data_AF-A0ABD3R0E0-F1
#
_entry.id   AF-A0ABD3R0E0-F1
#
_cell.length_a   1.000
_cell.length_b   1.000
_cell.length_c   1.000
_cell.angle_alpha   90.00
_cell.angle_beta   90.00
_cell.angle_gamma   90.00
#
_symmetry.space_group_name_H-M   'P 1'
#
loop_
_entity.id
_entity.type
_entity.pdbx_description
1 polymer ?
#
loop_
_entity_poly.entity_id
_entity_poly.type
_entity_poly.pdbx_seq_one_letter_code
_entity_poly.pdbx_strand_id
1 'polypeptide(L)'
;MPTHARAHVQKPTNNPTQSRSGPGKRTVVVVVVVVAACFLVASGYNVRDDGVARDSSSSSSPSSPSSAAAAATTSVAFVGNSMWYFNDFPRFFEEMRDDDDDGGVVQNSCLHGGASIGSLLLEGNAMYPQFETGAAVLFLGDDDGHGNNTIYDYGACTVRQLLLGRDDRLVDDPGYPPMTSSSSNGANNIINNTNPCRSDLAYREYSIKKFNNVDNDDDKDDGLGGGGGGGGVPAGGWDYVLINDNTRNPARRTGRTNGLQMLEEYYVPWLLEVGSIPVFLWTHAYALGNNTCAGVDGGVDGGVVGGPYRSPTAAASPPTTTTDMTGLEDVAVFTSLTGVGYRAYVDLLGSYLPSSRAPRIAPVGLAFLVVYEEDRDLWTTLFHCDGLHASPSGSFLQGCVIYHALFGRMPDRRRVLREDMSYLWRRARMMQHAWEPPNPYPDRATAEYLYRVAERVMVEGHVPTSYIDYRNGEMVDH
;
A
#
# COMPACT_ATOMS: atom_id res chain seq x y z
N MET A 1 -28.70 -45.16 -14.80
CA MET A 1 -29.81 -44.49 -14.11
C MET A 1 -30.20 -45.31 -12.90
N PRO A 2 -30.11 -44.71 -11.71
CA PRO A 2 -31.33 -44.56 -10.92
C PRO A 2 -31.47 -43.17 -10.27
N THR A 3 -32.73 -42.83 -10.05
CA THR A 3 -33.31 -41.61 -9.50
C THR A 3 -33.15 -41.52 -7.98
N HIS A 4 -32.70 -40.37 -7.47
CA HIS A 4 -32.86 -40.01 -6.05
C HIS A 4 -33.85 -38.85 -5.87
N ALA A 5 -34.79 -39.09 -4.95
CA ALA A 5 -35.93 -38.27 -4.62
C ALA A 5 -35.57 -37.07 -3.73
N ARG A 6 -36.28 -35.96 -3.95
CA ARG A 6 -36.32 -34.75 -3.10
C ARG A 6 -37.19 -35.01 -1.87
N ALA A 7 -36.71 -34.62 -0.70
CA ALA A 7 -37.51 -34.48 0.52
C ALA A 7 -37.80 -33.00 0.81
N HIS A 8 -39.09 -32.68 0.91
CA HIS A 8 -39.63 -31.41 1.39
C HIS A 8 -39.49 -31.31 2.92
N VAL A 9 -38.99 -30.18 3.42
CA VAL A 9 -39.03 -29.85 4.85
C VAL A 9 -40.12 -28.80 5.11
N GLN A 10 -41.07 -29.19 5.95
CA GLN A 10 -42.19 -28.41 6.47
C GLN A 10 -41.69 -27.51 7.63
N LYS A 11 -42.09 -26.23 7.63
CA LYS A 11 -41.91 -25.31 8.77
C LYS A 11 -43.03 -25.52 9.81
N PRO A 12 -42.73 -25.51 11.12
CA PRO A 12 -43.74 -25.34 12.13
C PRO A 12 -43.84 -23.87 12.60
N THR A 13 -45.06 -23.38 12.63
CA THR A 13 -45.52 -22.18 13.32
C THR A 13 -45.75 -22.48 14.80
N ASN A 14 -45.37 -21.59 15.73
CA ASN A 14 -45.92 -21.57 17.08
C ASN A 14 -46.00 -20.15 17.66
N ASN A 15 -47.19 -19.83 18.20
CA ASN A 15 -47.53 -18.64 18.97
C ASN A 15 -46.97 -18.71 20.41
N PRO A 16 -46.72 -17.57 21.08
CA PRO A 16 -46.26 -17.56 22.47
C PRO A 16 -47.42 -17.49 23.47
N THR A 17 -47.41 -18.39 24.44
CA THR A 17 -48.23 -18.34 25.65
C THR A 17 -47.43 -17.67 26.78
N GLN A 18 -48.02 -16.66 27.41
CA GLN A 18 -47.48 -16.01 28.61
C GLN A 18 -47.54 -16.97 29.81
N SER A 19 -46.44 -17.08 30.57
CA SER A 19 -46.51 -17.53 31.95
C SER A 19 -45.60 -16.69 32.86
N ARG A 20 -46.19 -16.23 33.96
CA ARG A 20 -45.56 -15.51 35.06
C ARG A 20 -44.66 -16.47 35.84
N SER A 21 -43.43 -16.05 36.16
CA SER A 21 -42.66 -16.61 37.27
C SER A 21 -41.91 -15.50 38.01
N GLY A 22 -41.90 -15.59 39.34
CA GLY A 22 -41.44 -14.56 40.27
C GLY A 22 -39.92 -14.44 40.42
N PRO A 23 -39.44 -13.56 41.31
CA PRO A 23 -38.03 -13.17 41.36
C PRO A 23 -37.22 -14.21 42.15
N GLY A 24 -36.48 -15.05 41.43
CA GLY A 24 -35.38 -15.85 41.98
C GLY A 24 -34.14 -14.98 42.17
N LYS A 25 -33.68 -14.84 43.42
CA LYS A 25 -32.39 -14.21 43.75
C LYS A 25 -31.25 -15.02 43.12
N ARG A 26 -30.53 -14.42 42.16
CA ARG A 26 -29.24 -14.93 41.69
C ARG A 26 -28.13 -14.25 42.49
N THR A 27 -27.38 -15.04 43.25
CA THR A 27 -26.10 -14.66 43.83
C THR A 27 -25.11 -14.48 42.68
N VAL A 28 -24.72 -13.24 42.41
CA VAL A 28 -23.60 -12.92 41.51
C VAL A 28 -22.33 -13.02 42.34
N VAL A 29 -21.50 -14.02 42.05
CA VAL A 29 -20.13 -14.06 42.55
C VAL A 29 -19.32 -13.10 41.68
N VAL A 30 -19.07 -11.90 42.20
CA VAL A 30 -18.13 -10.95 41.61
C VAL A 30 -16.73 -11.42 41.99
N VAL A 31 -16.01 -12.02 41.04
CA VAL A 31 -14.57 -12.25 41.19
C VAL A 31 -13.89 -10.92 40.85
N VAL A 32 -13.55 -10.16 41.89
CA VAL A 32 -12.67 -8.99 41.76
C VAL A 32 -11.25 -9.52 41.69
N VAL A 33 -10.69 -9.62 40.48
CA VAL A 33 -9.25 -9.75 40.30
C VAL A 33 -8.67 -8.33 40.33
N VAL A 34 -8.04 -7.96 41.44
CA VAL A 34 -7.21 -6.77 41.54
C VAL A 34 -5.88 -7.10 40.87
N VAL A 35 -5.70 -6.68 39.61
CA VAL A 35 -4.37 -6.50 39.02
C VAL A 35 -4.09 -5.00 39.07
N ALA A 36 -3.36 -4.59 40.10
CA ALA A 36 -2.85 -3.24 40.23
C ALA A 36 -1.43 -3.17 39.64
N ALA A 37 -1.25 -2.16 38.79
CA ALA A 37 -0.01 -1.48 38.41
C ALA A 37 0.99 -2.20 37.48
N CYS A 38 0.88 -1.91 36.18
CA CYS A 38 1.96 -1.31 35.37
C CYS A 38 1.35 -0.79 34.04
N PHE A 39 0.65 0.33 34.07
CA PHE A 39 0.28 1.09 32.86
C PHE A 39 0.22 2.58 33.19
N LEU A 40 1.27 3.28 32.76
CA LEU A 40 1.48 4.71 32.50
C LEU A 40 2.96 4.73 32.07
N VAL A 41 3.32 4.95 30.80
CA VAL A 41 3.16 6.20 30.07
C VAL A 41 2.99 5.93 28.57
N ALA A 42 1.92 6.50 28.03
CA ALA A 42 1.78 6.83 26.63
C ALA A 42 2.56 8.14 26.34
N SER A 43 3.53 8.04 25.43
CA SER A 43 4.13 9.10 24.57
C SER A 43 5.55 8.63 24.24
N GLY A 44 5.71 7.95 23.12
CA GLY A 44 6.98 7.37 22.69
C GLY A 44 7.18 7.52 21.18
N TYR A 45 7.19 8.76 20.70
CA TYR A 45 8.06 9.07 19.56
C TYR A 45 9.49 8.89 20.07
N ASN A 46 10.18 7.86 19.59
CA ASN A 46 11.57 7.57 19.96
C ASN A 46 12.50 8.65 19.36
N VAL A 47 12.68 9.76 20.07
CA VAL A 47 13.88 10.59 19.96
C VAL A 47 14.93 9.93 20.85
N ARG A 48 15.96 9.36 20.22
CA ARG A 48 17.18 8.91 20.94
C ARG A 48 17.91 10.15 21.44
N ASP A 49 18.08 10.22 22.76
CA ASP A 49 18.85 11.25 23.44
C ASP A 49 20.28 10.72 23.64
N ASP A 50 21.16 10.94 22.64
CA ASP A 50 22.59 10.62 22.76
C ASP A 50 23.32 11.80 23.39
N GLY A 51 23.30 11.83 24.73
CA GLY A 51 24.11 12.74 25.53
C GLY A 51 25.61 12.40 25.43
N VAL A 52 26.33 13.14 24.58
CA VAL A 52 27.80 13.08 24.49
C VAL A 52 28.43 13.91 25.61
N ALA A 53 28.89 13.22 26.66
CA ALA A 53 29.89 13.75 27.58
C ALA A 53 31.26 13.77 26.86
N ARG A 54 31.85 14.97 26.76
CA ARG A 54 33.24 15.17 26.36
C ARG A 54 34.16 14.63 27.45
N ASP A 55 34.92 13.60 27.13
CA ASP A 55 36.14 13.30 27.87
C ASP A 55 37.35 13.22 26.93
N SER A 56 38.47 13.67 27.44
CA SER A 56 39.64 14.07 26.67
C SER A 56 40.78 13.06 26.80
N SER A 57 41.51 12.88 25.70
CA SER A 57 42.86 12.29 25.58
C SER A 57 43.03 10.77 25.73
N SER A 58 43.32 10.09 24.61
CA SER A 58 44.57 9.33 24.44
C SER A 58 44.72 8.83 23.00
N SER A 59 45.86 9.17 22.40
CA SER A 59 46.26 8.76 21.06
C SER A 59 46.67 7.29 21.04
N SER A 60 45.92 6.46 20.33
CA SER A 60 46.40 5.16 19.85
C SER A 60 45.96 4.96 18.39
N SER A 61 46.91 4.57 17.56
CA SER A 61 46.78 4.42 16.11
C SER A 61 45.75 3.33 15.76
N PRO A 62 44.80 3.56 14.82
CA PRO A 62 43.85 2.54 14.44
C PRO A 62 44.51 1.53 13.49
N SER A 63 44.62 0.30 13.96
CA SER A 63 44.78 -0.89 13.14
C SER A 63 43.63 -0.98 12.15
N SER A 64 43.95 -1.25 10.89
CA SER A 64 43.03 -1.40 9.75
C SER A 64 41.80 -2.23 10.11
N PRO A 65 40.56 -1.73 9.89
CA PRO A 65 39.36 -2.51 10.16
C PRO A 65 39.25 -3.65 9.15
N SER A 66 39.33 -4.85 9.72
CA SER A 66 38.73 -6.11 9.28
C SER A 66 37.54 -5.94 8.33
N SER A 67 37.64 -6.57 7.15
CA SER A 67 36.54 -7.07 6.29
C SER A 67 35.18 -6.42 6.56
N ALA A 68 34.89 -5.32 5.87
CA ALA A 68 33.55 -4.76 5.79
C ALA A 68 32.57 -5.89 5.40
N ALA A 69 31.68 -6.26 6.31
CA ALA A 69 30.56 -7.11 5.96
C ALA A 69 29.78 -6.35 4.90
N ALA A 70 29.75 -6.86 3.67
CA ALA A 70 29.00 -6.25 2.58
C ALA A 70 27.60 -5.90 3.09
N ALA A 71 27.21 -4.64 3.00
CA ALA A 71 25.96 -4.20 3.59
C ALA A 71 24.82 -4.98 2.93
N ALA A 72 23.93 -5.52 3.76
CA ALA A 72 22.89 -6.42 3.30
C ALA A 72 21.88 -5.64 2.44
N THR A 73 21.61 -6.14 1.24
CA THR A 73 20.49 -5.67 0.40
C THR A 73 19.18 -5.80 1.18
N THR A 74 18.42 -4.71 1.29
CA THR A 74 17.10 -4.70 1.94
C THR A 74 16.02 -5.17 0.97
N SER A 75 15.17 -6.10 1.40
CA SER A 75 14.05 -6.58 0.61
C SER A 75 12.71 -6.02 1.07
N VAL A 76 11.91 -5.54 0.10
CA VAL A 76 10.67 -4.82 0.36
C VAL A 76 9.51 -5.36 -0.48
N ALA A 77 8.47 -5.90 0.16
CA ALA A 77 7.23 -6.31 -0.49
C ALA A 77 6.18 -5.20 -0.43
N PHE A 78 5.55 -4.88 -1.56
CA PHE A 78 4.47 -3.90 -1.65
C PHE A 78 3.12 -4.58 -1.85
N VAL A 79 2.22 -4.37 -0.89
CA VAL A 79 0.86 -4.91 -0.88
C VAL A 79 -0.12 -3.74 -0.86
N GLY A 80 -0.96 -3.59 -1.88
CA GLY A 80 -1.99 -2.57 -1.85
C GLY A 80 -2.59 -2.23 -3.20
N ASN A 81 -2.89 -0.94 -3.39
CA ASN A 81 -3.71 -0.47 -4.50
C ASN A 81 -3.02 0.64 -5.31
N SER A 82 -3.82 1.54 -5.87
CA SER A 82 -3.37 2.66 -6.68
C SER A 82 -2.46 3.64 -5.96
N MET A 83 -2.43 3.64 -4.63
CA MET A 83 -1.42 4.40 -3.89
C MET A 83 0.03 3.89 -4.12
N TRP A 84 0.19 2.70 -4.70
CA TRP A 84 1.49 2.12 -5.06
C TRP A 84 1.76 2.10 -6.56
N TYR A 85 0.81 1.68 -7.41
CA TYR A 85 1.13 1.54 -8.84
C TYR A 85 1.14 2.88 -9.58
N PHE A 86 0.42 3.88 -9.06
CA PHE A 86 0.42 5.20 -9.70
C PHE A 86 1.82 5.82 -9.53
N ASN A 87 2.44 6.18 -10.66
CA ASN A 87 3.87 6.53 -10.74
C ASN A 87 4.85 5.39 -10.35
N ASP A 88 4.42 4.13 -10.42
CA ASP A 88 5.17 2.92 -10.08
C ASP A 88 6.07 3.07 -8.84
N PHE A 89 5.43 3.39 -7.71
CA PHE A 89 6.10 3.68 -6.46
C PHE A 89 7.16 2.64 -6.06
N PRO A 90 6.96 1.32 -6.23
CA PRO A 90 7.99 0.33 -5.90
C PRO A 90 9.32 0.56 -6.64
N ARG A 91 9.29 0.81 -7.97
CA ARG A 91 10.50 1.08 -8.75
C ARG A 91 11.06 2.48 -8.51
N PHE A 92 10.19 3.46 -8.27
CA PHE A 92 10.61 4.78 -7.78
C PHE A 92 11.38 4.68 -6.45
N PHE A 93 10.90 3.85 -5.51
CA PHE A 93 11.53 3.68 -4.21
C PHE A 93 12.88 2.95 -4.31
N GLU A 94 13.01 1.97 -5.21
CA GLU A 94 14.30 1.34 -5.54
C GLU A 94 15.34 2.38 -6.01
N GLU A 95 14.90 3.41 -6.73
CA GLU A 95 15.77 4.48 -7.22
C GLU A 95 16.21 5.49 -6.16
N MET A 96 15.51 5.55 -5.02
CA MET A 96 15.89 6.38 -3.87
C MET A 96 17.06 5.81 -3.07
N ARG A 97 17.58 4.63 -3.42
CA ARG A 97 18.71 3.99 -2.72
C ARG A 97 19.95 4.88 -2.66
N ASP A 98 20.70 4.78 -1.56
CA ASP A 98 22.02 5.37 -1.45
C ASP A 98 23.03 4.40 -2.06
N ASP A 99 23.78 4.83 -3.09
CA ASP A 99 24.80 3.97 -3.72
C ASP A 99 26.07 3.85 -2.84
N ASP A 100 26.20 4.67 -1.79
CA ASP A 100 27.34 4.70 -0.86
C ASP A 100 27.19 3.71 0.32
N ASP A 101 25.98 3.23 0.59
CA ASP A 101 25.75 2.09 1.48
C ASP A 101 25.74 0.83 0.61
N ASP A 102 26.66 -0.11 0.85
CA ASP A 102 26.89 -1.33 0.03
C ASP A 102 25.66 -2.27 -0.12
N GLY A 103 24.45 -1.87 0.30
CA GLY A 103 23.21 -2.64 0.27
C GLY A 103 22.12 -1.92 -0.54
N GLY A 104 21.63 -2.58 -1.60
CA GLY A 104 20.53 -2.07 -2.41
C GLY A 104 19.14 -2.30 -1.80
N VAL A 105 18.11 -1.78 -2.46
CA VAL A 105 16.71 -2.21 -2.24
C VAL A 105 16.34 -3.19 -3.34
N VAL A 106 15.77 -4.34 -2.99
CA VAL A 106 15.05 -5.21 -3.92
C VAL A 106 13.58 -5.21 -3.57
N GLN A 107 12.72 -5.18 -4.58
CA GLN A 107 11.29 -5.09 -4.38
C GLN A 107 10.49 -6.01 -5.27
N ASN A 108 9.30 -6.37 -4.79
CA ASN A 108 8.23 -6.90 -5.62
C ASN A 108 6.87 -6.46 -5.04
N SER A 109 5.81 -6.61 -5.80
CA SER A 109 4.51 -6.03 -5.49
C SER A 109 3.33 -6.92 -5.91
N CYS A 110 2.25 -6.87 -5.14
CA CYS A 110 0.93 -7.37 -5.51
C CYS A 110 -0.05 -6.21 -5.42
N LEU A 111 -0.40 -5.60 -6.56
CA LEU A 111 -1.11 -4.33 -6.63
C LEU A 111 -2.43 -4.45 -7.37
N HIS A 112 -3.45 -3.71 -6.92
CA HIS A 112 -4.79 -3.77 -7.51
C HIS A 112 -5.58 -2.46 -7.31
N GLY A 113 -6.10 -1.86 -8.38
CA GLY A 113 -6.84 -0.58 -8.35
C GLY A 113 -8.03 -0.55 -7.39
N GLY A 114 -8.02 0.40 -6.44
CA GLY A 114 -9.10 0.57 -5.47
C GLY A 114 -9.25 -0.56 -4.43
N ALA A 115 -8.36 -1.55 -4.44
CA ALA A 115 -8.45 -2.69 -3.53
C ALA A 115 -8.32 -2.29 -2.06
N SER A 116 -9.06 -3.00 -1.23
CA SER A 116 -8.86 -3.08 0.20
C SER A 116 -7.91 -4.22 0.55
N ILE A 117 -7.40 -4.24 1.79
CA ILE A 117 -6.60 -5.37 2.32
C ILE A 117 -7.32 -6.71 2.08
N GLY A 118 -8.64 -6.74 2.32
CA GLY A 118 -9.46 -7.94 2.12
C GLY A 118 -9.69 -8.31 0.66
N SER A 119 -10.06 -7.36 -0.19
CA SER A 119 -10.31 -7.65 -1.60
C SER A 119 -9.04 -8.11 -2.33
N LEU A 120 -7.88 -7.59 -1.94
CA LEU A 120 -6.59 -8.00 -2.50
C LEU A 120 -6.24 -9.47 -2.21
N LEU A 121 -6.70 -10.03 -1.09
CA LEU A 121 -6.55 -11.47 -0.78
C LEU A 121 -7.33 -12.37 -1.74
N LEU A 122 -8.47 -11.87 -2.21
CA LEU A 122 -9.43 -12.60 -3.03
C LEU A 122 -9.12 -12.46 -4.52
N GLU A 123 -8.78 -11.24 -4.94
CA GLU A 123 -8.63 -10.86 -6.34
C GLU A 123 -7.16 -10.94 -6.79
N GLY A 124 -6.22 -10.74 -5.87
CA GLY A 124 -4.80 -10.68 -6.17
C GLY A 124 -4.42 -9.45 -6.98
N ASN A 125 -3.28 -9.54 -7.65
CA ASN A 125 -2.73 -8.47 -8.49
C ASN A 125 -3.64 -8.25 -9.70
N ALA A 126 -3.80 -7.01 -10.14
CA ALA A 126 -4.60 -6.64 -11.31
C ALA A 126 -3.88 -5.64 -12.22
N MET A 127 -2.54 -5.64 -12.23
CA MET A 127 -1.71 -4.71 -13.01
C MET A 127 -1.49 -5.14 -14.45
N TYR A 128 -2.16 -6.20 -14.92
CA TYR A 128 -2.00 -6.71 -16.28
C TYR A 128 -2.16 -5.61 -17.35
N PRO A 129 -3.29 -4.89 -17.44
CA PRO A 129 -3.44 -3.85 -18.47
C PRO A 129 -2.59 -2.60 -18.20
N GLN A 130 -2.10 -2.41 -16.98
CA GLN A 130 -1.37 -1.23 -16.56
C GLN A 130 0.15 -1.35 -16.83
N PHE A 131 0.73 -2.53 -16.59
CA PHE A 131 2.17 -2.74 -16.70
C PHE A 131 2.56 -3.48 -17.98
N GLU A 132 1.68 -3.59 -18.97
CA GLU A 132 2.04 -4.04 -20.32
C GLU A 132 2.78 -2.92 -21.08
N THR A 133 3.99 -2.57 -20.61
CA THR A 133 4.77 -1.45 -21.14
C THR A 133 6.19 -1.89 -21.49
N GLY A 134 6.86 -1.12 -22.37
CA GLY A 134 8.25 -1.39 -22.74
C GLY A 134 9.21 -1.47 -21.54
N ALA A 135 8.98 -0.66 -20.50
CA ALA A 135 9.82 -0.67 -19.31
C ALA A 135 9.54 -1.86 -18.37
N ALA A 136 8.40 -2.54 -18.54
CA ALA A 136 8.06 -3.75 -17.82
C ALA A 136 8.51 -5.02 -18.53
N VAL A 137 8.95 -4.96 -19.79
CA VAL A 137 9.40 -6.15 -20.54
C VAL A 137 10.52 -6.86 -19.78
N LEU A 138 10.32 -8.16 -19.56
CA LEU A 138 11.31 -9.08 -19.04
C LEU A 138 12.02 -9.72 -20.24
N PHE A 139 13.32 -9.46 -20.38
CA PHE A 139 14.14 -10.14 -21.38
C PHE A 139 14.39 -11.56 -20.91
N LEU A 140 13.60 -12.49 -21.42
CA LEU A 140 13.90 -13.90 -21.31
C LEU A 140 14.73 -14.25 -22.55
N GLY A 141 15.89 -14.88 -22.35
CA GLY A 141 16.76 -15.25 -23.47
C GLY A 141 16.03 -16.12 -24.49
N ASP A 142 16.48 -16.13 -25.74
CA ASP A 142 15.83 -16.78 -26.89
C ASP A 142 15.51 -18.30 -26.71
N ASP A 143 16.01 -18.93 -25.65
CA ASP A 143 15.99 -20.38 -25.40
C ASP A 143 14.95 -20.87 -24.37
N ASP A 144 14.14 -19.99 -23.77
CA ASP A 144 13.24 -20.37 -22.67
C ASP A 144 11.97 -21.14 -23.10
N GLY A 145 11.80 -21.40 -24.39
CA GLY A 145 10.72 -22.22 -24.93
C GLY A 145 9.34 -21.56 -24.90
N HIS A 146 9.23 -20.30 -24.50
CA HIS A 146 7.96 -19.56 -24.46
C HIS A 146 7.58 -18.92 -25.82
N GLY A 147 8.38 -19.14 -26.87
CA GLY A 147 8.17 -18.54 -28.20
C GLY A 147 8.41 -17.02 -28.18
N ASN A 148 8.05 -16.32 -29.25
CA ASN A 148 8.14 -14.84 -29.33
C ASN A 148 7.19 -14.10 -28.36
N ASN A 149 6.75 -14.72 -27.26
CA ASN A 149 5.84 -14.11 -26.31
C ASN A 149 6.64 -13.20 -25.35
N THR A 150 6.47 -11.90 -25.53
CA THR A 150 6.97 -10.89 -24.59
C THR A 150 6.30 -11.09 -23.23
N ILE A 151 7.11 -11.33 -22.19
CA ILE A 151 6.65 -11.40 -20.80
C ILE A 151 6.90 -10.05 -20.12
N TYR A 152 5.95 -9.56 -19.32
CA TYR A 152 6.06 -8.29 -18.62
C TYR A 152 6.07 -8.48 -17.11
N ASP A 153 6.74 -7.58 -16.39
CA ASP A 153 6.85 -7.59 -14.93
C ASP A 153 5.60 -6.99 -14.26
N TYR A 154 4.56 -7.79 -14.13
CA TYR A 154 3.33 -7.41 -13.43
C TYR A 154 3.46 -7.43 -11.89
N GLY A 155 4.50 -8.09 -11.36
CA GLY A 155 4.64 -8.42 -9.94
C GLY A 155 3.99 -9.76 -9.56
N ALA A 156 3.93 -10.08 -8.27
CA ALA A 156 3.35 -11.35 -7.78
C ALA A 156 1.86 -11.47 -8.11
N CYS A 157 1.36 -12.68 -8.39
CA CYS A 157 -0.04 -12.94 -8.73
C CYS A 157 -0.98 -12.66 -7.55
N THR A 158 -0.55 -13.01 -6.34
CA THR A 158 -1.34 -12.88 -5.11
C THR A 158 -0.45 -12.41 -3.97
N VAL A 159 -1.07 -11.90 -2.91
CA VAL A 159 -0.35 -11.52 -1.68
C VAL A 159 0.36 -12.73 -1.08
N ARG A 160 -0.27 -13.91 -1.08
CA ARG A 160 0.33 -15.13 -0.54
C ARG A 160 1.56 -15.56 -1.32
N GLN A 161 1.50 -15.55 -2.66
CA GLN A 161 2.67 -15.85 -3.49
C GLN A 161 3.78 -14.81 -3.28
N LEU A 162 3.42 -13.52 -3.17
CA LEU A 162 4.40 -12.46 -2.88
C LEU A 162 5.16 -12.73 -1.59
N LEU A 163 4.44 -13.09 -0.52
CA LEU A 163 5.05 -13.25 0.80
C LEU A 163 5.77 -14.59 0.95
N LEU A 164 5.14 -15.68 0.50
CA LEU A 164 5.61 -17.05 0.79
C LEU A 164 6.32 -17.72 -0.38
N GLY A 165 6.36 -17.09 -1.56
CA GLY A 165 6.90 -17.69 -2.77
C GLY A 165 5.99 -18.76 -3.38
N ARG A 166 4.81 -18.98 -2.80
CA ARG A 166 3.87 -20.02 -3.23
C ARG A 166 2.43 -19.60 -2.98
N ASP A 167 1.54 -20.05 -3.84
CA ASP A 167 0.10 -20.02 -3.59
C ASP A 167 -0.55 -21.18 -4.33
N ASP A 168 -0.90 -22.23 -3.59
CA ASP A 168 -1.47 -23.48 -4.14
C ASP A 168 -2.76 -23.23 -4.94
N ARG A 169 -3.45 -22.12 -4.64
CA ARG A 169 -4.65 -21.68 -5.36
C ARG A 169 -4.36 -21.34 -6.83
N LEU A 170 -3.14 -20.98 -7.20
CA LEU A 170 -2.81 -20.63 -8.59
C LEU A 170 -2.86 -21.83 -9.56
N VAL A 171 -2.74 -23.05 -9.02
CA VAL A 171 -2.75 -24.29 -9.80
C VAL A 171 -4.16 -24.90 -9.84
N ASP A 172 -4.79 -24.99 -8.68
CA ASP A 172 -6.00 -25.82 -8.49
C ASP A 172 -7.30 -25.03 -8.36
N ASP A 173 -7.22 -23.72 -8.11
CA ASP A 173 -8.39 -22.87 -7.90
C ASP A 173 -8.53 -21.89 -9.08
N PRO A 174 -9.60 -21.98 -9.90
CA PRO A 174 -9.92 -20.93 -10.88
C PRO A 174 -10.15 -19.55 -10.22
N GLY A 175 -10.17 -19.53 -8.88
CA GLY A 175 -10.30 -18.38 -8.01
C GLY A 175 -11.68 -18.34 -7.40
N TYR A 176 -11.84 -17.48 -6.39
CA TYR A 176 -13.15 -16.95 -6.07
C TYR A 176 -13.83 -16.56 -7.40
N PRO A 177 -15.08 -17.02 -7.67
CA PRO A 177 -15.81 -16.53 -8.82
C PRO A 177 -15.69 -15.01 -8.77
N PRO A 178 -15.38 -14.33 -9.91
CA PRO A 178 -15.25 -12.87 -9.92
C PRO A 178 -16.44 -12.38 -9.13
N MET A 179 -16.20 -11.67 -8.02
CA MET A 179 -17.31 -11.22 -7.18
C MET A 179 -18.25 -10.55 -8.17
N THR A 180 -19.39 -11.18 -8.44
CA THR A 180 -20.39 -10.63 -9.34
C THR A 180 -20.93 -9.48 -8.53
N SER A 181 -20.21 -8.35 -8.57
CA SER A 181 -20.60 -7.14 -7.90
C SER A 181 -21.93 -6.80 -8.53
N SER A 182 -22.98 -7.12 -7.80
CA SER A 182 -24.36 -6.81 -8.13
C SER A 182 -24.60 -5.29 -8.17
N SER A 183 -23.55 -4.47 -8.02
CA SER A 183 -23.49 -3.10 -8.51
C SER A 183 -23.17 -3.08 -10.01
N SER A 184 -24.03 -3.72 -10.78
CA SER A 184 -24.21 -3.47 -12.20
C SER A 184 -24.65 -2.02 -12.39
N ASN A 185 -23.72 -1.15 -12.78
CA ASN A 185 -24.01 0.07 -13.51
C ASN A 185 -22.79 0.39 -14.39
N GLY A 186 -22.78 -0.15 -15.62
CA GLY A 186 -21.89 0.31 -16.68
C GLY A 186 -20.96 -0.77 -17.26
N ALA A 187 -21.37 -1.31 -18.40
CA ALA A 187 -20.81 -2.43 -19.15
C ALA A 187 -19.38 -2.29 -19.75
N ASN A 188 -18.47 -1.49 -19.19
CA ASN A 188 -17.13 -1.27 -19.81
C ASN A 188 -15.90 -1.55 -18.91
N ASN A 189 -16.05 -1.97 -17.65
CA ASN A 189 -14.91 -2.11 -16.72
C ASN A 189 -14.42 -3.54 -16.45
N ILE A 190 -14.93 -4.56 -17.16
CA ILE A 190 -14.56 -5.97 -16.94
C ILE A 190 -13.14 -6.29 -17.45
N ILE A 191 -12.56 -5.45 -18.32
CA ILE A 191 -11.24 -5.68 -18.93
C ILE A 191 -10.09 -5.17 -18.03
N ASN A 192 -10.38 -4.35 -17.01
CA ASN A 192 -9.36 -3.56 -16.31
C ASN A 192 -8.87 -4.15 -14.98
N ASN A 193 -9.27 -5.38 -14.63
CA ASN A 193 -9.05 -5.92 -13.29
C ASN A 193 -8.66 -7.40 -13.25
N THR A 194 -8.03 -7.86 -14.32
CA THR A 194 -7.72 -9.26 -14.51
C THR A 194 -6.37 -9.61 -13.89
N ASN A 195 -6.37 -10.67 -13.09
CA ASN A 195 -5.14 -11.17 -12.50
C ASN A 195 -4.19 -11.66 -13.60
N PRO A 196 -2.93 -11.16 -13.66
CA PRO A 196 -2.03 -11.47 -14.77
C PRO A 196 -1.82 -12.98 -14.92
N CYS A 197 -1.79 -13.71 -13.81
CA CYS A 197 -1.59 -15.16 -13.82
C CYS A 197 -2.84 -15.95 -14.20
N ARG A 198 -4.00 -15.29 -14.36
CA ARG A 198 -5.21 -15.88 -14.93
C ARG A 198 -5.39 -15.51 -16.40
N SER A 199 -4.91 -14.33 -16.78
CA SER A 199 -5.07 -13.79 -18.13
C SER A 199 -3.96 -14.18 -19.09
N ASP A 200 -2.77 -14.45 -18.57
CA ASP A 200 -1.59 -14.77 -19.34
C ASP A 200 -0.97 -16.07 -18.82
N LEU A 201 -1.13 -17.13 -19.62
CA LEU A 201 -0.61 -18.45 -19.30
C LEU A 201 0.93 -18.46 -19.24
N ALA A 202 1.60 -17.74 -20.15
CA ALA A 202 3.05 -17.64 -20.15
C ALA A 202 3.52 -16.90 -18.90
N TYR A 203 2.85 -15.82 -18.50
CA TYR A 203 3.15 -15.14 -17.24
C TYR A 203 2.89 -16.03 -16.02
N ARG A 204 1.80 -16.82 -16.02
CA ARG A 204 1.55 -17.78 -14.94
C ARG A 204 2.70 -18.76 -14.79
N GLU A 205 3.14 -19.39 -15.88
CA GLU A 205 4.26 -20.33 -15.88
C GLU A 205 5.56 -19.67 -15.42
N TYR A 206 5.87 -18.49 -15.96
CA TYR A 206 6.99 -17.66 -15.52
C TYR A 206 6.93 -17.36 -14.02
N SER A 207 5.78 -16.91 -13.51
CA SER A 207 5.61 -16.54 -12.10
C SER A 207 5.77 -17.75 -11.18
N ILE A 208 5.21 -18.91 -11.55
CA ILE A 208 5.37 -20.16 -10.82
C ILE A 208 6.85 -20.52 -10.76
N LYS A 209 7.57 -20.50 -11.89
CA LYS A 209 9.02 -20.78 -11.92
C LYS A 209 9.82 -19.78 -11.07
N LYS A 210 9.52 -18.47 -11.20
CA LYS A 210 10.20 -17.38 -10.49
C LYS A 210 10.05 -17.47 -8.98
N PHE A 211 8.88 -17.86 -8.49
CA PHE A 211 8.58 -17.88 -7.05
C PHE A 211 8.78 -19.27 -6.41
N ASN A 212 8.61 -20.37 -7.15
CA ASN A 212 8.77 -21.73 -6.63
C ASN A 212 10.21 -22.27 -6.70
N ASN A 213 11.15 -21.61 -7.39
CA ASN A 213 12.55 -22.04 -7.50
C ASN A 213 13.34 -21.84 -6.19
N VAL A 214 12.89 -22.49 -5.12
CA VAL A 214 13.56 -22.52 -3.82
C VAL A 214 14.69 -23.57 -3.81
N ASP A 215 14.73 -24.52 -4.75
CA ASP A 215 15.47 -25.78 -4.55
C ASP A 215 16.51 -26.21 -5.62
N ASN A 216 16.75 -25.46 -6.70
CA ASN A 216 17.79 -25.87 -7.68
C ASN A 216 19.03 -24.97 -7.59
N ASP A 217 19.71 -25.06 -6.46
CA ASP A 217 20.99 -24.41 -6.18
C ASP A 217 22.17 -24.95 -7.02
N ASP A 218 21.95 -26.00 -7.81
CA ASP A 218 22.99 -26.67 -8.61
C ASP A 218 23.27 -26.01 -9.98
N ASP A 219 22.42 -25.09 -10.46
CA ASP A 219 22.60 -24.38 -11.74
C ASP A 219 22.97 -22.90 -11.54
N LYS A 220 23.78 -22.57 -10.53
CA LYS A 220 24.21 -21.18 -10.24
C LYS A 220 25.24 -20.57 -11.21
N ASP A 221 25.50 -21.20 -12.36
CA ASP A 221 26.61 -20.81 -13.27
C ASP A 221 26.15 -20.49 -14.71
N ASP A 222 24.85 -20.27 -14.95
CA ASP A 222 24.42 -19.61 -16.18
C ASP A 222 24.62 -18.09 -16.01
N GLY A 223 25.73 -17.59 -16.56
CA GLY A 223 26.18 -16.20 -16.55
C GLY A 223 25.25 -15.17 -17.20
N LEU A 224 23.94 -15.26 -16.97
CA LEU A 224 22.94 -14.21 -17.11
C LEU A 224 23.14 -13.15 -16.01
N GLY A 225 24.34 -12.59 -15.97
CA GLY A 225 24.71 -11.37 -15.22
C GLY A 225 24.07 -10.10 -15.76
N GLY A 226 22.87 -10.21 -16.33
CA GLY A 226 22.03 -9.08 -16.72
C GLY A 226 21.30 -8.56 -15.49
N GLY A 227 21.97 -7.71 -14.72
CA GLY A 227 21.42 -7.09 -13.51
C GLY A 227 20.04 -6.48 -13.73
N GLY A 228 19.02 -7.05 -13.09
CA GLY A 228 17.68 -6.48 -13.13
C GLY A 228 16.59 -7.53 -12.87
N GLY A 229 16.44 -7.94 -11.61
CA GLY A 229 15.18 -8.53 -11.16
C GLY A 229 15.23 -10.02 -10.81
N GLY A 230 16.04 -10.37 -9.80
CA GLY A 230 15.73 -11.51 -8.95
C GLY A 230 14.43 -11.25 -8.20
N GLY A 231 13.28 -11.38 -8.88
CA GLY A 231 11.99 -10.99 -8.34
C GLY A 231 11.23 -12.12 -7.65
N GLY A 232 11.86 -13.25 -7.34
CA GLY A 232 11.27 -14.24 -6.43
C GLY A 232 11.20 -13.70 -4.99
N VAL A 233 10.72 -14.51 -4.04
CA VAL A 233 10.94 -14.19 -2.62
C VAL A 233 12.45 -14.26 -2.36
N PRO A 234 13.07 -13.22 -1.77
CA PRO A 234 14.49 -13.25 -1.46
C PRO A 234 14.82 -14.46 -0.56
N ALA A 235 16.04 -15.01 -0.67
CA ALA A 235 16.43 -16.20 0.10
C ALA A 235 16.29 -16.03 1.63
N GLY A 236 16.43 -14.80 2.13
CA GLY A 236 16.20 -14.45 3.54
C GLY A 236 14.76 -14.03 3.89
N GLY A 237 13.84 -14.07 2.92
CA GLY A 237 12.50 -13.50 3.05
C GLY A 237 12.48 -11.98 2.83
N TRP A 238 11.40 -11.36 3.31
CA TRP A 238 11.20 -9.91 3.23
C TRP A 238 11.64 -9.22 4.53
N ASP A 239 12.47 -8.17 4.44
CA ASP A 239 12.76 -7.33 5.60
C ASP A 239 11.52 -6.51 5.97
N TYR A 240 10.85 -5.94 4.96
CA TYR A 240 9.68 -5.10 5.11
C TYR A 240 8.53 -5.55 4.23
N VAL A 241 7.31 -5.45 4.76
CA VAL A 241 6.06 -5.57 3.98
C VAL A 241 5.28 -4.28 4.13
N LEU A 242 5.25 -3.46 3.08
CA LEU A 242 4.44 -2.25 3.05
C LEU A 242 3.01 -2.60 2.66
N ILE A 243 2.07 -2.20 3.52
CA ILE A 243 0.66 -2.51 3.36
C ILE A 243 -0.12 -1.21 3.23
N ASN A 244 -0.96 -1.15 2.21
CA ASN A 244 -1.94 -0.10 2.02
C ASN A 244 -3.35 -0.70 1.93
N ASP A 245 -4.30 -0.11 2.68
CA ASP A 245 -5.73 -0.39 2.52
C ASP A 245 -6.36 0.66 1.59
N ASN A 246 -7.60 0.42 1.17
CA ASN A 246 -8.40 1.48 0.57
C ASN A 246 -8.48 2.66 1.55
N THR A 247 -8.05 3.85 1.11
CA THR A 247 -7.85 5.03 1.96
C THR A 247 -9.03 5.36 2.88
N ARG A 248 -10.26 5.04 2.46
CA ARG A 248 -11.47 5.30 3.27
C ARG A 248 -11.72 4.25 4.35
N ASN A 249 -11.21 3.03 4.21
CA ASN A 249 -11.49 1.93 5.12
C ASN A 249 -10.99 2.20 6.54
N PRO A 250 -9.74 2.63 6.78
CA PRO A 250 -9.25 2.92 8.13
C PRO A 250 -10.08 3.99 8.86
N ALA A 251 -10.59 4.99 8.11
CA ALA A 251 -11.43 6.05 8.67
C ALA A 251 -12.85 5.58 9.01
N ARG A 252 -13.40 4.64 8.25
CA ARG A 252 -14.78 4.16 8.43
C ARG A 252 -14.82 2.97 9.36
N ARG A 253 -15.70 3.00 10.37
CA ARG A 253 -15.82 1.90 11.36
C ARG A 253 -15.96 0.52 10.72
N THR A 254 -16.86 0.36 9.74
CA THR A 254 -17.10 -0.94 9.08
C THR A 254 -15.91 -1.40 8.23
N GLY A 255 -15.31 -0.49 7.45
CA GLY A 255 -14.11 -0.78 6.67
C GLY A 255 -12.94 -1.17 7.56
N ARG A 256 -12.73 -0.42 8.65
CA ARG A 256 -11.71 -0.71 9.67
C ARG A 256 -11.92 -2.07 10.33
N THR A 257 -13.15 -2.41 10.74
CA THR A 257 -13.47 -3.72 11.32
C THR A 257 -13.16 -4.85 10.35
N ASN A 258 -13.52 -4.70 9.07
CA ASN A 258 -13.18 -5.69 8.04
C ASN A 258 -11.66 -5.83 7.86
N GLY A 259 -10.93 -4.71 7.76
CA GLY A 259 -9.47 -4.71 7.65
C GLY A 259 -8.79 -5.41 8.84
N LEU A 260 -9.24 -5.15 10.07
CA LEU A 260 -8.74 -5.82 11.27
C LEU A 260 -8.94 -7.34 11.20
N GLN A 261 -10.15 -7.79 10.82
CA GLN A 261 -10.44 -9.21 10.68
C GLN A 261 -9.55 -9.87 9.63
N MET A 262 -9.39 -9.25 8.45
CA MET A 262 -8.55 -9.80 7.38
C MET A 262 -7.07 -9.85 7.77
N LEU A 263 -6.58 -8.84 8.50
CA LEU A 263 -5.23 -8.83 9.03
C LEU A 263 -5.00 -9.99 10.01
N GLU A 264 -5.91 -10.17 10.97
CA GLU A 264 -5.82 -11.22 11.98
C GLU A 264 -5.90 -12.63 11.38
N GLU A 265 -6.86 -12.87 10.49
CA GLU A 265 -7.14 -14.20 9.95
C GLU A 265 -6.11 -14.67 8.92
N TYR A 266 -5.61 -13.76 8.06
CA TYR A 266 -4.77 -14.12 6.92
C TYR A 266 -3.35 -13.56 7.00
N TYR A 267 -3.19 -12.27 7.31
CA TYR A 267 -1.86 -11.64 7.27
C TYR A 267 -0.99 -12.03 8.45
N VAL A 268 -1.52 -12.13 9.67
CA VAL A 268 -0.73 -12.48 10.86
C VAL A 268 0.03 -13.81 10.68
N PRO A 269 -0.60 -14.92 10.24
CA PRO A 269 0.12 -16.16 9.96
C PRO A 269 1.26 -15.98 8.94
N TRP A 270 1.02 -15.25 7.84
CA TRP A 270 2.02 -15.07 6.80
C TRP A 270 3.17 -14.17 7.26
N LEU A 271 2.89 -13.08 7.97
CA LEU A 271 3.90 -12.18 8.53
C LEU A 271 4.79 -12.88 9.56
N LEU A 272 4.21 -13.79 10.35
CA LEU A 272 4.98 -14.63 11.27
C LEU A 272 5.88 -15.63 10.52
N GLU A 273 5.38 -16.24 9.45
CA GLU A 273 6.13 -17.18 8.60
C GLU A 273 7.31 -16.49 7.90
N VAL A 274 7.08 -15.34 7.24
CA VAL A 274 8.15 -14.60 6.54
C VAL A 274 9.09 -13.86 7.48
N GLY A 275 8.62 -13.52 8.69
CA GLY A 275 9.41 -12.80 9.67
C GLY A 275 9.74 -11.35 9.33
N SER A 276 8.94 -10.71 8.47
CA SER A 276 9.08 -9.33 8.03
C SER A 276 8.53 -8.32 9.03
N ILE A 277 8.95 -7.06 8.91
CA ILE A 277 8.36 -5.92 9.62
C ILE A 277 7.23 -5.31 8.76
N PRO A 278 5.96 -5.40 9.18
CA PRO A 278 4.87 -4.75 8.46
C PRO A 278 4.92 -3.22 8.68
N VAL A 279 4.73 -2.47 7.60
CA VAL A 279 4.69 -1.00 7.61
C VAL A 279 3.42 -0.53 6.90
N PHE A 280 2.53 0.15 7.62
CA PHE A 280 1.31 0.67 7.03
C PHE A 280 1.53 2.06 6.41
N LEU A 281 1.06 2.22 5.17
CA LEU A 281 0.93 3.54 4.55
C LEU A 281 -0.28 4.25 5.14
N TRP A 282 -0.05 5.21 6.04
CA TRP A 282 -1.10 6.14 6.41
C TRP A 282 -1.28 7.16 5.29
N THR A 283 -2.19 6.82 4.38
CA THR A 283 -2.53 7.57 3.17
C THR A 283 -3.02 8.98 3.46
N HIS A 284 -2.74 9.89 2.52
CA HIS A 284 -3.24 11.25 2.53
C HIS A 284 -4.74 11.34 2.27
N ALA A 285 -5.36 12.35 2.90
CA ALA A 285 -6.70 12.78 2.53
C ALA A 285 -6.66 13.50 1.18
N TYR A 286 -7.73 13.38 0.42
CA TYR A 286 -7.84 13.90 -0.93
C TYR A 286 -9.11 14.73 -1.09
N ALA A 287 -9.09 15.70 -2.00
CA ALA A 287 -10.23 16.57 -2.26
C ALA A 287 -11.15 15.94 -3.32
N LEU A 288 -12.44 15.81 -2.99
CA LEU A 288 -13.49 15.57 -3.99
C LEU A 288 -13.84 16.88 -4.70
N GLY A 289 -12.84 17.53 -5.31
CA GLY A 289 -13.12 18.60 -6.26
C GLY A 289 -13.66 18.00 -7.56
N ASN A 290 -14.52 18.74 -8.27
CA ASN A 290 -14.92 18.43 -9.65
C ASN A 290 -13.74 18.59 -10.64
N ASN A 291 -12.53 18.20 -10.26
CA ASN A 291 -11.35 18.22 -11.09
C ASN A 291 -11.50 17.09 -12.09
N THR A 292 -12.24 17.38 -13.17
CA THR A 292 -12.16 16.55 -14.35
C THR A 292 -10.79 16.84 -14.97
N CYS A 293 -10.08 15.80 -15.37
CA CYS A 293 -8.89 15.92 -16.22
C CYS A 293 -9.18 16.59 -17.59
N ALA A 294 -10.40 17.07 -17.82
CA ALA A 294 -10.92 17.67 -19.05
C ALA A 294 -10.58 19.17 -19.19
N GLY A 295 -9.65 19.71 -18.41
CA GLY A 295 -9.32 21.14 -18.38
C GLY A 295 -8.29 21.63 -19.41
N VAL A 296 -7.76 20.77 -20.28
CA VAL A 296 -6.82 21.17 -21.34
C VAL A 296 -7.41 20.88 -22.73
N ASP A 297 -8.68 21.21 -22.94
CA ASP A 297 -9.13 21.54 -24.29
C ASP A 297 -8.49 22.88 -24.65
N GLY A 298 -7.28 22.79 -25.21
CA GLY A 298 -6.61 23.93 -25.83
C GLY A 298 -7.58 24.60 -26.79
N GLY A 299 -7.69 25.93 -26.66
CA GLY A 299 -8.33 26.76 -27.67
C GLY A 299 -7.63 26.59 -29.01
N VAL A 300 -8.03 25.57 -29.76
CA VAL A 300 -7.75 25.46 -31.18
C VAL A 300 -9.00 25.99 -31.87
N ASP A 301 -8.94 27.27 -32.23
CA ASP A 301 -9.86 27.89 -33.17
C ASP A 301 -9.60 27.25 -34.54
N GLY A 302 -10.31 26.16 -34.84
CA GLY A 302 -10.07 25.33 -36.02
C GLY A 302 -11.37 24.70 -36.51
N GLY A 303 -11.93 25.27 -37.58
CA GLY A 303 -13.26 24.99 -38.08
C GLY A 303 -13.56 23.53 -38.46
N VAL A 304 -14.83 23.17 -38.24
CA VAL A 304 -15.70 22.35 -39.09
C VAL A 304 -15.03 21.21 -39.87
N VAL A 305 -15.12 19.98 -39.36
CA VAL A 305 -15.69 18.81 -40.09
C VAL A 305 -16.28 17.85 -39.05
N GLY A 306 -17.56 17.50 -39.22
CA GLY A 306 -18.35 16.74 -38.25
C GLY A 306 -18.12 15.21 -38.24
N GLY A 307 -18.34 14.63 -37.06
CA GLY A 307 -18.62 13.21 -36.82
C GLY A 307 -19.58 13.08 -35.63
N PRO A 308 -20.59 12.19 -35.65
CA PRO A 308 -21.66 12.22 -34.65
C PRO A 308 -21.26 11.42 -33.41
N TYR A 309 -20.63 12.07 -32.44
CA TYR A 309 -20.59 11.57 -31.06
C TYR A 309 -21.67 12.31 -30.26
N ARG A 310 -22.89 11.77 -30.26
CA ARG A 310 -23.94 12.23 -29.35
C ARG A 310 -23.67 11.64 -27.97
N SER A 311 -23.17 12.46 -27.05
CA SER A 311 -23.25 12.18 -25.61
C SER A 311 -24.71 11.91 -25.23
N PRO A 312 -25.02 10.83 -24.51
CA PRO A 312 -26.35 10.64 -23.95
C PRO A 312 -26.55 11.66 -22.84
N THR A 313 -27.57 12.50 -22.99
CA THR A 313 -28.11 13.37 -21.95
C THR A 313 -28.47 12.52 -20.73
N ALA A 314 -27.70 12.66 -19.65
CA ALA A 314 -27.98 12.05 -18.37
C ALA A 314 -29.24 12.69 -17.78
N ALA A 315 -30.31 11.91 -17.69
CA ALA A 315 -31.46 12.23 -16.87
C ALA A 315 -31.04 12.14 -15.39
N ALA A 316 -31.13 13.27 -14.68
CA ALA A 316 -30.87 13.34 -13.25
C ALA A 316 -31.80 12.37 -12.49
N SER A 317 -31.23 11.30 -11.97
CA SER A 317 -31.90 10.47 -10.97
C SER A 317 -31.85 11.19 -9.62
N PRO A 318 -32.91 11.13 -8.80
CA PRO A 318 -32.92 11.78 -7.49
C PRO A 318 -31.85 11.14 -6.58
N PRO A 319 -31.20 11.94 -5.73
CA PRO A 319 -30.12 11.46 -4.88
C PRO A 319 -30.68 10.44 -3.88
N THR A 320 -30.26 9.18 -4.03
CA THR A 320 -30.42 8.18 -2.99
C THR A 320 -29.53 8.58 -1.81
N THR A 321 -30.18 8.96 -0.72
CA THR A 321 -29.60 9.24 0.58
C THR A 321 -28.89 8.01 1.15
N THR A 322 -27.87 8.25 2.00
CA THR A 322 -27.14 7.30 2.87
C THR A 322 -25.92 6.57 2.30
N THR A 323 -24.91 7.32 1.85
CA THR A 323 -23.55 7.02 2.35
C THR A 323 -23.18 8.15 3.30
N ASP A 324 -23.11 7.82 4.58
CA ASP A 324 -22.67 8.73 5.63
C ASP A 324 -21.20 9.09 5.39
N MET A 325 -21.00 10.15 4.59
CA MET A 325 -19.72 10.77 4.27
C MET A 325 -19.41 11.93 5.22
N THR A 326 -20.23 12.14 6.26
CA THR A 326 -20.09 13.28 7.16
C THR A 326 -18.69 13.24 7.80
N GLY A 327 -17.85 14.22 7.44
CA GLY A 327 -16.46 14.34 7.92
C GLY A 327 -15.35 13.82 7.00
N LEU A 328 -15.63 13.13 5.90
CA LEU A 328 -14.60 12.74 4.91
C LEU A 328 -14.38 13.79 3.80
N GLU A 329 -15.13 14.88 3.85
CA GLU A 329 -14.98 16.04 2.96
C GLU A 329 -13.94 17.04 3.49
N ASP A 330 -13.73 17.06 4.80
CA ASP A 330 -12.71 17.88 5.45
C ASP A 330 -11.37 17.13 5.49
N VAL A 331 -10.33 17.75 4.94
CA VAL A 331 -9.00 17.14 4.79
C VAL A 331 -8.38 16.77 6.13
N ALA A 332 -8.55 17.61 7.15
CA ALA A 332 -7.97 17.41 8.47
C ALA A 332 -8.69 16.29 9.23
N VAL A 333 -10.02 16.29 9.23
CA VAL A 333 -10.84 15.21 9.83
C VAL A 333 -10.56 13.88 9.14
N PHE A 334 -10.53 13.85 7.80
CA PHE A 334 -10.24 12.61 7.07
C PHE A 334 -8.83 12.08 7.37
N THR A 335 -7.81 12.96 7.38
CA THR A 335 -6.45 12.58 7.76
C THR A 335 -6.42 12.01 9.18
N SER A 336 -7.13 12.65 10.11
CA SER A 336 -7.18 12.24 11.51
C SER A 336 -7.85 10.87 11.70
N LEU A 337 -9.01 10.66 11.07
CA LEU A 337 -9.75 9.40 11.15
C LEU A 337 -9.00 8.23 10.50
N THR A 338 -8.31 8.45 9.38
CA THR A 338 -7.45 7.42 8.79
C THR A 338 -6.30 7.04 9.74
N GLY A 339 -5.70 8.03 10.42
CA GLY A 339 -4.69 7.80 11.45
C GLY A 339 -5.17 6.90 12.58
N VAL A 340 -6.41 7.10 13.06
CA VAL A 340 -7.03 6.21 14.06
C VAL A 340 -7.10 4.76 13.55
N GLY A 341 -7.50 4.56 12.30
CA GLY A 341 -7.61 3.23 11.72
C GLY A 341 -6.28 2.51 11.57
N TYR A 342 -5.25 3.21 11.09
CA TYR A 342 -3.92 2.61 10.95
C TYR A 342 -3.27 2.33 12.32
N ARG A 343 -3.50 3.17 13.33
CA ARG A 343 -3.10 2.85 14.73
C ARG A 343 -3.76 1.56 15.21
N ALA A 344 -5.07 1.38 14.97
CA ALA A 344 -5.75 0.14 15.33
C ALA A 344 -5.17 -1.10 14.61
N TYR A 345 -4.75 -0.97 13.34
CA TYR A 345 -4.07 -2.05 12.63
C TYR A 345 -2.71 -2.40 13.24
N VAL A 346 -1.92 -1.39 13.59
CA VAL A 346 -0.63 -1.56 14.29
C VAL A 346 -0.82 -2.19 15.66
N ASP A 347 -1.80 -1.74 16.45
CA ASP A 347 -2.10 -2.30 17.77
C ASP A 347 -2.47 -3.79 17.67
N LEU A 348 -3.31 -4.16 16.69
CA LEU A 348 -3.66 -5.55 16.41
C LEU A 348 -2.40 -6.38 16.08
N LEU A 349 -1.63 -5.98 15.07
CA LEU A 349 -0.44 -6.75 14.67
C LEU A 349 0.62 -6.79 15.79
N GLY A 350 0.76 -5.71 16.58
CA GLY A 350 1.70 -5.64 17.70
C GLY A 350 1.36 -6.60 18.84
N SER A 351 0.10 -7.06 18.94
CA SER A 351 -0.29 -8.09 19.90
C SER A 351 0.13 -9.51 19.49
N TYR A 352 0.42 -9.72 18.20
CA TYR A 352 0.81 -11.02 17.64
C TYR A 352 2.30 -11.12 17.31
N LEU A 353 2.92 -10.02 16.86
CA LEU A 353 4.30 -10.00 16.38
C LEU A 353 5.30 -9.73 17.53
N PRO A 354 6.50 -10.32 17.50
CA PRO A 354 7.54 -10.03 18.48
C PRO A 354 8.00 -8.58 18.38
N SER A 355 8.50 -8.00 19.49
CA SER A 355 8.92 -6.59 19.54
C SER A 355 10.02 -6.23 18.55
N SER A 356 10.89 -7.18 18.17
CA SER A 356 11.91 -6.98 17.12
C SER A 356 11.30 -6.78 15.72
N ARG A 357 10.04 -7.16 15.53
CA ARG A 357 9.26 -7.03 14.29
C ARG A 357 8.00 -6.19 14.50
N ALA A 358 8.07 -5.23 15.44
CA ALA A 358 6.93 -4.40 15.76
C ALA A 358 6.41 -3.65 14.51
N PRO A 359 5.10 -3.67 14.25
CA PRO A 359 4.50 -2.97 13.12
C PRO A 359 4.76 -1.46 13.19
N ARG A 360 4.90 -0.82 12.02
CA ARG A 360 5.18 0.62 11.90
C ARG A 360 4.12 1.34 11.07
N ILE A 361 4.08 2.67 11.18
CA ILE A 361 3.27 3.55 10.32
C ILE A 361 4.22 4.49 9.57
N ALA A 362 3.98 4.67 8.27
CA ALA A 362 4.50 5.79 7.49
C ALA A 362 3.41 6.89 7.42
N PRO A 363 3.51 7.98 8.21
CA PRO A 363 2.46 9.00 8.38
C PRO A 363 2.38 9.99 7.20
N VAL A 364 2.23 9.48 5.97
CA VAL A 364 2.22 10.29 4.74
C VAL A 364 1.09 11.32 4.73
N GLY A 365 -0.10 10.95 5.23
CA GLY A 365 -1.21 11.88 5.35
C GLY A 365 -0.92 13.06 6.26
N LEU A 366 -0.10 12.87 7.31
CA LEU A 366 0.32 13.95 8.19
C LEU A 366 1.25 14.93 7.46
N ALA A 367 2.18 14.40 6.64
CA ALA A 367 3.05 15.23 5.81
C ALA A 367 2.29 16.03 4.74
N PHE A 368 1.30 15.42 4.10
CA PHE A 368 0.41 16.14 3.18
C PHE A 368 -0.39 17.23 3.90
N LEU A 369 -0.80 17.01 5.15
CA LEU A 369 -1.51 17.99 5.96
C LEU A 369 -0.62 19.17 6.37
N VAL A 370 0.69 18.98 6.54
CA VAL A 370 1.64 20.12 6.69
C VAL A 370 1.59 21.01 5.45
N VAL A 371 1.71 20.40 4.25
CA VAL A 371 1.67 21.19 2.99
C VAL A 371 0.30 21.88 2.83
N TYR A 372 -0.78 21.21 3.21
CA TYR A 372 -2.14 21.79 3.21
C TYR A 372 -2.22 23.09 4.01
N GLU A 373 -1.60 23.14 5.20
CA GLU A 373 -1.62 24.30 6.10
C GLU A 373 -0.70 25.44 5.61
N GLU A 374 0.46 25.09 5.07
CA GLU A 374 1.54 26.04 4.78
C GLU A 374 1.49 26.61 3.36
N ASP A 375 1.13 25.77 2.37
CA ASP A 375 1.12 26.14 0.95
C ASP A 375 -0.01 25.40 0.22
N ARG A 376 -1.19 26.03 0.22
CA ARG A 376 -2.41 25.46 -0.38
C ARG A 376 -2.27 25.23 -1.88
N ASP A 377 -1.55 26.11 -2.59
CA ASP A 377 -1.36 25.99 -4.03
C ASP A 377 -0.47 24.80 -4.35
N LEU A 378 0.67 24.68 -3.68
CA LEU A 378 1.54 23.50 -3.81
C LEU A 378 0.82 22.21 -3.42
N TRP A 379 0.01 22.24 -2.36
CA TRP A 379 -0.78 21.07 -1.94
C TRP A 379 -1.63 20.52 -3.08
N THR A 380 -2.27 21.38 -3.88
CA THR A 380 -3.09 20.90 -5.02
C THR A 380 -2.25 20.17 -6.08
N THR A 381 -0.98 20.55 -6.23
CA THR A 381 -0.05 19.91 -7.18
C THR A 381 0.47 18.56 -6.70
N LEU A 382 0.26 18.20 -5.41
CA LEU A 382 0.62 16.88 -4.89
C LEU A 382 -0.28 15.77 -5.44
N PHE A 383 -1.36 16.12 -6.12
CA PHE A 383 -2.33 15.21 -6.67
C PHE A 383 -2.27 15.16 -8.19
N HIS A 384 -2.65 14.03 -8.74
CA HIS A 384 -3.03 13.93 -10.15
C HIS A 384 -4.28 14.78 -10.43
N CYS A 385 -4.65 14.94 -11.70
CA CYS A 385 -5.81 15.75 -12.08
C CYS A 385 -7.13 15.19 -11.52
N ASP A 386 -7.18 13.93 -11.08
CA ASP A 386 -8.33 13.34 -10.38
C ASP A 386 -8.47 13.79 -8.91
N GLY A 387 -7.50 14.54 -8.39
CA GLY A 387 -7.49 15.03 -7.02
C GLY A 387 -7.32 13.95 -5.96
N LEU A 388 -7.04 12.69 -6.33
CA LEU A 388 -6.99 11.52 -5.46
C LEU A 388 -5.61 10.88 -5.44
N HIS A 389 -5.07 10.51 -6.60
CA HIS A 389 -3.78 9.84 -6.69
C HIS A 389 -2.65 10.85 -6.50
N ALA A 390 -1.52 10.40 -5.97
CA ALA A 390 -0.35 11.26 -5.85
C ALA A 390 0.20 11.60 -7.24
N SER A 391 0.57 12.87 -7.46
CA SER A 391 1.43 13.26 -8.58
C SER A 391 2.89 12.79 -8.32
N PRO A 392 3.83 13.01 -9.23
CA PRO A 392 5.26 12.82 -8.94
C PRO A 392 5.73 13.60 -7.71
N SER A 393 5.25 14.83 -7.49
CA SER A 393 5.54 15.62 -6.28
C SER A 393 5.00 14.96 -5.02
N GLY A 394 3.75 14.49 -5.06
CA GLY A 394 3.14 13.74 -3.95
C GLY A 394 3.87 12.42 -3.67
N SER A 395 4.26 11.70 -4.73
CA SER A 395 5.00 10.44 -4.64
C SER A 395 6.40 10.65 -4.05
N PHE A 396 7.06 11.76 -4.36
CA PHE A 396 8.33 12.15 -3.77
C PHE A 396 8.21 12.38 -2.25
N LEU A 397 7.21 13.14 -1.82
CA LEU A 397 6.92 13.36 -0.39
C LEU A 397 6.64 12.03 0.33
N GLN A 398 5.77 11.20 -0.26
CA GLN A 398 5.46 9.85 0.22
C GLN A 398 6.73 8.99 0.33
N GLY A 399 7.61 9.04 -0.67
CA GLY A 399 8.91 8.38 -0.72
C GLY A 399 9.78 8.69 0.48
N CYS A 400 9.98 9.98 0.77
CA CYS A 400 10.81 10.42 1.88
C CYS A 400 10.28 9.94 3.25
N VAL A 401 8.97 10.01 3.46
CA VAL A 401 8.32 9.55 4.70
C VAL A 401 8.47 8.04 4.88
N ILE A 402 8.23 7.27 3.81
CA ILE A 402 8.36 5.81 3.83
C ILE A 402 9.81 5.41 4.05
N TYR A 403 10.77 6.06 3.38
CA TYR A 403 12.19 5.77 3.53
C TYR A 403 12.60 5.87 5.00
N HIS A 404 12.20 6.94 5.69
CA HIS A 404 12.44 7.06 7.13
C HIS A 404 11.71 6.01 7.96
N ALA A 405 10.47 5.65 7.63
CA ALA A 405 9.75 4.61 8.36
C ALA A 405 10.44 3.23 8.30
N LEU A 406 11.15 2.94 7.20
CA LEU A 406 11.92 1.72 7.00
C LEU A 406 13.30 1.82 7.67
N PHE A 407 14.07 2.85 7.32
CA PHE A 407 15.50 2.91 7.65
C PHE A 407 15.83 3.73 8.91
N GLY A 408 14.86 4.45 9.47
CA GLY A 408 15.05 5.31 10.64
C GLY A 408 15.90 6.54 10.37
N ARG A 409 16.11 6.88 9.10
CA ARG A 409 16.85 8.06 8.61
C ARG A 409 16.21 8.58 7.34
N MET A 410 16.40 9.87 7.04
CA MET A 410 16.00 10.43 5.76
C MET A 410 16.91 9.90 4.61
N PRO A 411 16.42 9.85 3.36
CA PRO A 411 17.25 9.46 2.21
C PRO A 411 18.36 10.50 1.94
N ASP A 412 19.49 10.13 1.33
CA ASP A 412 20.55 11.10 1.05
C ASP A 412 20.04 12.20 0.09
N ARG A 413 20.12 13.45 0.54
CA ARG A 413 19.79 14.64 -0.24
C ARG A 413 20.49 14.66 -1.60
N ARG A 414 21.76 14.24 -1.67
CA ARG A 414 22.52 14.23 -2.95
C ARG A 414 21.93 13.27 -3.96
N ARG A 415 21.31 12.20 -3.48
CA ARG A 415 20.66 11.19 -4.31
C ARG A 415 19.30 11.66 -4.78
N VAL A 416 18.48 12.18 -3.86
CA VAL A 416 17.06 12.43 -4.13
C VAL A 416 16.74 13.86 -4.57
N LEU A 417 17.58 14.86 -4.24
CA LEU A 417 17.40 16.27 -4.65
C LEU A 417 18.24 16.60 -5.89
N ARG A 418 17.89 15.99 -7.01
CA ARG A 418 18.61 16.13 -8.29
C ARG A 418 18.15 17.38 -9.05
N GLU A 419 18.98 17.83 -9.99
CA GLU A 419 18.56 18.85 -10.97
C GLU A 419 17.47 18.30 -11.89
N ASP A 420 17.66 17.06 -12.37
CA ASP A 420 16.65 16.32 -13.11
C ASP A 420 15.97 15.29 -12.20
N MET A 421 14.82 15.69 -11.65
CA MET A 421 14.01 14.86 -10.77
C MET A 421 13.38 13.66 -11.49
N SER A 422 13.23 13.70 -12.82
CA SER A 422 12.64 12.58 -13.59
C SER A 422 13.45 11.30 -13.48
N TYR A 423 14.75 11.41 -13.15
CA TYR A 423 15.64 10.27 -12.96
C TYR A 423 15.17 9.27 -11.91
N LEU A 424 14.43 9.72 -10.89
CA LEU A 424 13.86 8.85 -9.85
C LEU A 424 12.77 7.92 -10.41
N TRP A 425 12.20 8.23 -11.57
CA TRP A 425 11.18 7.43 -12.25
C TRP A 425 11.68 6.76 -13.53
N ARG A 426 12.98 6.82 -13.83
CA ARG A 426 13.53 6.31 -15.12
C ARG A 426 13.27 4.82 -15.36
N ARG A 427 13.01 4.05 -14.30
CA ARG A 427 12.70 2.61 -14.35
C ARG A 427 11.22 2.30 -14.14
N ALA A 428 10.38 3.29 -13.90
CA ALA A 428 8.94 3.08 -13.70
C ALA A 428 8.34 2.31 -14.88
N ARG A 429 7.59 1.25 -14.58
CA ARG A 429 6.80 0.48 -15.56
C ARG A 429 5.76 1.38 -16.19
N MET A 430 5.12 2.20 -15.38
CA MET A 430 4.08 3.12 -15.80
C MET A 430 4.18 4.39 -14.94
N MET A 431 3.97 5.53 -15.57
CA MET A 431 3.64 6.76 -14.87
C MET A 431 2.13 6.84 -14.68
N GLN A 432 1.47 7.99 -14.81
CA GLN A 432 0.01 8.01 -14.89
C GLN A 432 -0.49 7.21 -16.12
N HIS A 433 -1.81 7.02 -16.24
CA HIS A 433 -2.35 6.35 -17.41
C HIS A 433 -1.92 7.06 -18.70
N ALA A 434 -1.53 6.29 -19.71
CA ALA A 434 -0.92 6.84 -20.93
C ALA A 434 -1.84 7.80 -21.72
N TRP A 435 -3.15 7.74 -21.49
CA TRP A 435 -4.13 8.64 -22.09
C TRP A 435 -4.39 9.93 -21.28
N GLU A 436 -3.83 10.04 -20.08
CA GLU A 436 -3.94 11.23 -19.23
C GLU A 436 -2.75 12.16 -19.45
N PRO A 437 -2.93 13.49 -19.34
CA PRO A 437 -1.82 14.43 -19.37
C PRO A 437 -0.82 14.10 -18.25
N PRO A 438 0.49 13.99 -18.55
CA PRO A 438 1.48 13.72 -17.53
C PRO A 438 1.57 14.90 -16.56
N ASN A 439 1.52 14.63 -15.26
CA ASN A 439 1.88 15.61 -14.24
C ASN A 439 3.36 15.99 -14.40
N PRO A 440 3.70 17.26 -14.16
CA PRO A 440 5.10 17.66 -14.08
C PRO A 440 5.80 16.94 -12.92
N TYR A 441 7.09 16.64 -13.13
CA TYR A 441 7.98 16.31 -12.03
C TYR A 441 8.19 17.55 -11.13
N PRO A 442 8.42 17.39 -9.82
CA PRO A 442 8.81 18.52 -8.99
C PRO A 442 10.12 19.11 -9.53
N ASP A 443 10.23 20.43 -9.53
CA ASP A 443 11.54 21.06 -9.66
C ASP A 443 12.35 20.87 -8.37
N ARG A 444 13.64 21.19 -8.41
CA ARG A 444 14.54 20.98 -7.27
C ARG A 444 14.12 21.75 -6.03
N ALA A 445 13.63 22.98 -6.18
CA ALA A 445 13.21 23.81 -5.06
C ALA A 445 11.96 23.24 -4.37
N THR A 446 10.99 22.78 -5.18
CA THR A 446 9.80 22.08 -4.72
C THR A 446 10.18 20.79 -4.00
N ALA A 447 11.06 19.97 -4.58
CA ALA A 447 11.55 18.75 -3.95
C ALA A 447 12.26 19.03 -2.62
N GLU A 448 13.07 20.09 -2.54
CA GLU A 448 13.76 20.48 -1.31
C GLU A 448 12.79 20.87 -0.19
N TYR A 449 11.73 21.63 -0.53
CA TYR A 449 10.66 21.93 0.41
C TYR A 449 9.94 20.66 0.89
N LEU A 450 9.53 19.77 -0.03
CA LEU A 450 8.83 18.53 0.32
C LEU A 450 9.70 17.59 1.16
N TYR A 451 10.99 17.50 0.87
CA TYR A 451 11.95 16.77 1.71
C TYR A 451 11.96 17.34 3.14
N ARG A 452 12.01 18.67 3.28
CA ARG A 452 12.01 19.33 4.59
C ARG A 452 10.70 19.10 5.36
N VAL A 453 9.57 19.04 4.67
CA VAL A 453 8.28 18.65 5.27
C VAL A 453 8.35 17.22 5.83
N ALA A 454 8.85 16.26 5.03
CA ALA A 454 9.02 14.89 5.50
C ALA A 454 9.96 14.80 6.72
N GLU A 455 11.08 15.53 6.70
CA GLU A 455 12.04 15.60 7.81
C GLU A 455 11.39 16.16 9.10
N ARG A 456 10.62 17.24 9.00
CA ARG A 456 9.88 17.80 10.15
C ARG A 456 8.93 16.77 10.76
N VAL A 457 8.16 16.06 9.93
CA VAL A 457 7.20 15.06 10.43
C VAL A 457 7.92 13.86 11.04
N MET A 458 8.93 13.33 10.36
CA MET A 458 9.54 12.05 10.73
C MET A 458 10.65 12.16 11.78
N VAL A 459 11.45 13.22 11.73
CA VAL A 459 12.62 13.44 12.59
C VAL A 459 12.26 14.37 13.75
N GLU A 460 11.60 15.50 13.45
CA GLU A 460 11.28 16.51 14.47
C GLU A 460 9.97 16.21 15.21
N GLY A 461 9.20 15.20 14.76
CA GLY A 461 7.92 14.83 15.35
C GLY A 461 6.85 15.91 15.18
N HIS A 462 6.95 16.74 14.16
CA HIS A 462 6.01 17.82 13.91
C HIS A 462 4.61 17.28 13.58
N VAL A 463 3.61 17.78 14.30
CA VAL A 463 2.19 17.50 14.06
C VAL A 463 1.52 18.80 13.60
N PRO A 464 0.87 18.82 12.41
CA PRO A 464 0.11 19.96 11.90
C PRO A 464 -0.97 20.41 12.89
N THR A 465 -1.26 21.71 12.93
CA THR A 465 -2.20 22.28 13.91
C THR A 465 -3.66 21.92 13.65
N SER A 466 -3.99 21.58 12.41
CA SER A 466 -5.31 21.10 12.01
C SER A 466 -5.53 19.62 12.32
N TYR A 467 -4.48 18.85 12.62
CA TYR A 467 -4.63 17.44 12.98
C TYR A 467 -5.43 17.30 14.28
N ILE A 468 -6.42 16.41 14.28
CA ILE A 468 -7.32 16.16 15.40
C ILE A 468 -6.92 14.82 16.03
N ASP A 469 -6.44 14.82 17.27
CA ASP A 469 -6.19 13.57 17.98
C ASP A 469 -7.51 12.95 18.46
N TYR A 470 -7.96 11.91 17.77
CA TYR A 470 -9.09 11.09 18.21
C TYR A 470 -8.60 9.93 19.08
N ARG A 471 -9.12 9.82 20.31
CA ARG A 471 -8.91 8.67 21.21
C ARG A 471 -10.25 8.06 21.58
N ASN A 472 -10.36 6.73 21.48
CA ASN A 472 -11.59 5.98 21.77
C ASN A 472 -12.84 6.45 20.98
N GLY A 473 -12.64 7.07 19.81
CA GLY A 473 -13.73 7.63 19.00
C GLY A 473 -14.22 9.00 19.46
N GLU A 474 -13.55 9.63 20.43
CA GLU A 474 -13.83 10.99 20.89
C GLU A 474 -12.65 11.91 20.53
N MET A 475 -12.92 13.19 20.29
CA MET A 475 -11.85 14.19 20.13
C MET A 475 -11.18 14.41 21.49
N VAL A 476 -9.85 14.43 21.51
CA VAL A 476 -9.08 14.82 22.69
C VAL A 476 -8.95 16.34 22.66
N ASP A 477 -9.48 17.02 23.66
CA ASP A 477 -9.22 18.45 23.84
C ASP A 477 -7.73 18.64 24.16
N HIS A 478 -7.03 19.42 23.32
CA HIS A 478 -5.61 19.73 23.44
C HIS A 478 -5.32 20.89 24.38
#